data_AF-A0A8T5QSE4-F1
#
_entry.id   AF-A0A8T5QSE4-F1
#
_cell.length_a   1.000
_cell.length_b   1.000
_cell.length_c   1.000
_cell.angle_alpha   90.00
_cell.angle_beta   90.00
_cell.angle_gamma   90.00
#
_symmetry.space_group_name_H-M   'P 1'
#
loop_
_entity.id
_entity.type
_entity.pdbx_description
1 polymer ?
#
loop_
_entity_poly.entity_id
_entity_poly.type
_entity_poly.pdbx_seq_one_letter_code
_entity_poly.pdbx_strand_id
1 'polypeptide(L)'
;MAIKKLSLTINAFDASELLDDLISEIRDQVDHVAAIWQAKSYWGNPMDEVDMEELHKLKKMGLIDELIEFKPNFAKYSREQECDKRNMGIDLMKQNGSSHILNIDADEFYDADQFRYAKYKINKSGYNITYWSYVNYYRDFEHYLVYPFRPFVQGIHSTYFKYQ
;
A
#
# COMPACT_ATOMS: atom_id res chain seq x y z
N MET A 1 -17.06 11.48 3.15
CA MET A 1 -16.41 12.77 3.47
C MET A 1 -15.33 13.03 2.44
N ALA A 2 -14.97 14.28 2.16
CA ALA A 2 -13.81 14.56 1.32
C ALA A 2 -12.51 14.16 2.03
N ILE A 3 -11.47 13.86 1.25
CA ILE A 3 -10.13 13.58 1.72
C ILE A 3 -9.52 14.87 2.27
N LYS A 4 -9.15 14.88 3.54
CA LYS A 4 -8.39 15.99 4.16
C LYS A 4 -6.89 15.73 4.14
N LYS A 5 -6.52 14.51 4.51
CA LYS A 5 -5.15 13.98 4.50
C LYS A 5 -5.22 12.51 4.11
N LEU A 6 -4.41 12.12 3.12
CA LEU A 6 -4.28 10.79 2.56
C LEU A 6 -2.90 10.23 2.87
N SER A 7 -2.84 9.13 3.60
CA SER A 7 -1.60 8.36 3.76
C SER A 7 -1.57 7.15 2.83
N LEU A 8 -0.38 6.84 2.34
CA LEU A 8 -0.06 5.57 1.70
C LEU A 8 0.66 4.67 2.70
N THR A 9 0.24 3.42 2.80
CA THR A 9 0.98 2.40 3.54
C THR A 9 1.30 1.24 2.62
N ILE A 10 2.57 0.85 2.62
CA ILE A 10 3.11 -0.19 1.75
C ILE A 10 3.41 -1.40 2.62
N ASN A 11 2.81 -2.53 2.31
CA ASN A 11 3.14 -3.81 2.91
C ASN A 11 4.42 -4.34 2.26
N ALA A 12 5.57 -4.01 2.84
CA ALA A 12 6.87 -4.38 2.30
C ALA A 12 7.39 -5.66 2.95
N PHE A 13 7.90 -6.59 2.14
CA PHE A 13 8.66 -7.75 2.57
C PHE A 13 9.58 -8.25 1.46
N ASP A 14 9.05 -8.29 0.25
CA ASP A 14 9.70 -8.60 -1.02
C ASP A 14 9.17 -7.65 -2.10
N ALA A 15 9.63 -7.85 -3.34
CA ALA A 15 9.18 -7.13 -4.54
C ALA A 15 9.40 -5.60 -4.47
N SER A 16 10.50 -5.16 -3.84
CA SER A 16 10.79 -3.73 -3.70
C SER A 16 11.29 -3.05 -4.97
N GLU A 17 11.63 -3.80 -6.03
CA GLU A 17 12.33 -3.31 -7.21
C GLU A 17 11.56 -2.24 -8.01
N LEU A 18 10.23 -2.20 -7.89
CA LEU A 18 9.36 -1.22 -8.57
C LEU A 18 8.83 -0.13 -7.63
N LEU A 19 9.24 -0.11 -6.35
CA LEU A 19 8.70 0.84 -5.39
C LEU A 19 9.05 2.29 -5.70
N ASP A 20 10.22 2.56 -6.28
CA ASP A 20 10.60 3.91 -6.72
C ASP A 20 9.60 4.45 -7.74
N ASP A 21 9.38 3.69 -8.82
CA ASP A 21 8.48 4.03 -9.91
C ASP A 21 7.02 4.16 -9.39
N LEU A 22 6.56 3.19 -8.61
CA LEU A 22 5.22 3.19 -7.99
C LEU A 22 4.99 4.46 -7.17
N ILE A 23 5.87 4.74 -6.21
CA ILE A 23 5.68 5.86 -5.30
C ILE A 23 5.77 7.16 -6.10
N SER A 24 6.71 7.27 -7.04
CA SER A 24 6.93 8.46 -7.86
C SER A 24 5.69 8.86 -8.66
N GLU A 25 4.94 7.91 -9.22
CA GLU A 25 3.69 8.17 -9.96
C GLU A 25 2.62 8.89 -9.11
N ILE A 26 2.57 8.61 -7.80
CA ILE A 26 1.50 9.11 -6.91
C ILE A 26 2.01 9.96 -5.75
N ARG A 27 3.32 10.23 -5.65
CA ARG A 27 3.95 10.88 -4.49
C ARG A 27 3.35 12.25 -4.20
N ASP A 28 3.05 13.02 -5.25
CA ASP A 28 2.45 14.34 -5.14
C ASP A 28 0.94 14.30 -4.81
N GLN A 29 0.32 13.11 -4.85
CA GLN A 29 -1.07 12.87 -4.49
C GLN A 29 -1.26 12.35 -3.07
N VAL A 30 -0.19 12.02 -2.35
CA VAL A 30 -0.25 11.50 -0.98
C VAL A 30 0.50 12.40 -0.01
N ASP A 31 -0.08 12.59 1.18
CA ASP A 31 0.47 13.51 2.19
C ASP A 31 1.52 12.85 3.09
N HIS A 32 1.50 11.52 3.16
CA HIS A 32 2.44 10.74 3.95
C HIS A 32 2.60 9.32 3.40
N VAL A 33 3.81 8.78 3.40
CA VAL A 33 4.13 7.43 2.94
C VAL A 33 4.85 6.65 4.04
N ALA A 34 4.30 5.51 4.44
CA ALA A 34 4.94 4.60 5.38
C ALA A 34 5.10 3.20 4.77
N ALA A 35 6.31 2.66 4.80
CA ALA A 35 6.50 1.23 4.51
C ALA A 35 6.50 0.43 5.81
N ILE A 36 5.57 -0.52 5.89
CA ILE A 36 5.44 -1.45 6.99
C ILE A 36 6.18 -2.72 6.60
N TRP A 37 7.38 -2.90 7.15
CA TRP A 37 8.28 -4.01 6.81
C TRP A 37 8.32 -5.03 7.94
N GLN A 38 8.88 -6.22 7.68
CA GLN A 38 9.09 -7.23 8.72
C GLN A 38 10.40 -7.96 8.46
N ALA A 39 11.20 -8.22 9.50
CA ALA A 39 12.50 -8.88 9.34
C ALA A 39 12.40 -10.35 8.89
N LYS A 40 11.25 -10.98 9.14
CA LYS A 40 10.96 -12.36 8.73
C LYS A 40 9.54 -12.46 8.17
N SER A 41 9.35 -13.30 7.18
CA SER A 41 8.02 -13.71 6.70
C SER A 41 7.23 -14.42 7.81
N TYR A 42 5.94 -14.63 7.58
CA TYR A 42 5.09 -15.43 8.47
C TYR A 42 5.56 -16.89 8.63
N TRP A 43 6.45 -17.36 7.75
CA TRP A 43 7.03 -18.70 7.75
C TRP A 43 8.47 -18.74 8.28
N GLY A 44 8.99 -17.60 8.74
CA GLY A 44 10.32 -17.50 9.36
C GLY A 44 11.47 -17.24 8.39
N ASN A 45 11.22 -17.19 7.09
CA ASN A 45 12.24 -16.79 6.10
C ASN A 45 12.64 -15.33 6.32
N PRO A 46 13.95 -15.00 6.32
CA PRO A 46 14.41 -13.61 6.45
C PRO A 46 13.98 -12.78 5.23
N MET A 47 13.81 -11.48 5.44
CA MET A 47 13.73 -10.49 4.36
C MET A 47 15.06 -10.43 3.60
N ASP A 48 15.03 -10.22 2.29
CA ASP A 48 16.25 -10.05 1.50
C ASP A 48 16.94 -8.73 1.88
N GLU A 49 18.28 -8.72 1.87
CA GLU A 49 19.06 -7.52 2.13
C GLU A 49 18.81 -6.46 1.05
N VAL A 50 18.61 -6.89 -0.20
CA VAL A 50 18.29 -5.99 -1.33
C VAL A 50 17.00 -5.23 -1.07
N ASP A 51 15.96 -5.90 -0.58
CA ASP A 51 14.68 -5.26 -0.29
C ASP A 51 14.80 -4.23 0.84
N MET A 52 15.58 -4.54 1.88
CA MET A 52 15.78 -3.61 2.99
C MET A 52 16.64 -2.40 2.57
N GLU A 53 17.66 -2.62 1.73
CA GLU A 53 18.48 -1.55 1.16
C GLU A 53 17.64 -0.59 0.31
N GLU A 54 16.73 -1.12 -0.52
CA GLU A 54 15.83 -0.31 -1.33
C GLU A 54 14.90 0.54 -0.45
N LEU A 55 14.29 -0.02 0.61
CA LEU A 55 13.49 0.76 1.56
C LEU A 55 14.29 1.90 2.21
N HIS A 56 15.55 1.64 2.57
CA HIS A 56 16.44 2.67 3.13
C HIS A 56 16.79 3.74 2.11
N LYS A 57 17.06 3.36 0.85
CA LYS A 57 17.29 4.29 -0.27
C LYS A 57 16.08 5.19 -0.49
N LEU A 58 14.88 4.62 -0.60
CA LEU A 58 13.63 5.36 -0.81
C LEU A 58 13.31 6.31 0.35
N LYS A 59 13.61 5.90 1.60
CA LYS A 59 13.52 6.79 2.76
C LYS A 59 14.48 7.97 2.64
N LYS A 60 15.74 7.72 2.27
CA LYS A 60 16.76 8.76 2.10
C LYS A 60 16.41 9.74 0.97
N MET A 61 15.72 9.28 -0.07
CA MET A 61 15.22 10.10 -1.18
C MET A 61 13.97 10.91 -0.83
N GLY A 62 13.31 10.65 0.31
CA GLY A 62 12.07 11.31 0.70
C GLY A 62 10.82 10.77 0.01
N LEU A 63 10.93 9.64 -0.69
CA LEU A 63 9.79 8.91 -1.25
C LEU A 63 9.01 8.18 -0.15
N ILE A 64 9.73 7.66 0.86
CA ILE A 64 9.15 7.07 2.08
C ILE A 64 9.45 7.98 3.26
N ASP A 65 8.41 8.40 3.99
CA ASP A 65 8.58 9.23 5.18
C ASP A 65 8.94 8.36 6.41
N GLU A 66 8.28 7.21 6.55
CA GLU A 66 8.42 6.34 7.72
C GLU A 66 8.68 4.86 7.36
N LEU A 67 9.57 4.20 8.12
CA LEU A 67 9.77 2.76 8.05
C LEU A 67 9.32 2.17 9.39
N ILE A 68 8.36 1.27 9.34
CA ILE A 68 7.69 0.74 10.54
C ILE A 68 7.85 -0.78 10.55
N GLU A 69 8.50 -1.30 11.59
CA GLU A 69 8.68 -2.75 11.74
C GLU A 69 7.40 -3.40 12.31
N PHE A 70 6.82 -4.32 11.55
CA PHE A 70 5.84 -5.28 12.01
C PHE A 70 6.55 -6.51 12.57
N LYS A 71 6.13 -6.97 13.76
CA LYS A 71 6.69 -8.15 14.42
C LYS A 71 5.74 -9.34 14.27
N PRO A 72 6.06 -10.33 13.43
CA PRO A 72 5.23 -11.52 13.27
C PRO A 72 5.10 -12.31 14.56
N ASN A 73 3.91 -12.86 14.79
CA ASN A 73 3.63 -13.86 15.80
C ASN A 73 3.53 -15.24 15.12
N PHE A 74 4.57 -16.06 15.24
CA PHE A 74 4.64 -17.39 14.62
C PHE A 74 3.62 -18.41 15.16
N ALA A 75 2.87 -18.06 16.23
CA ALA A 75 1.76 -18.88 16.70
C ALA A 75 0.42 -18.54 16.03
N LYS A 76 0.34 -17.43 15.27
CA LYS A 76 -0.87 -17.02 14.54
C LYS A 76 -0.82 -17.45 13.07
N TYR A 77 -2.00 -17.65 12.48
CA TYR A 77 -2.10 -17.94 11.05
C TYR A 77 -1.66 -16.74 10.20
N SER A 78 -0.98 -16.98 9.08
CA SER A 78 -0.38 -15.92 8.25
C SER A 78 -1.42 -14.91 7.75
N ARG A 79 -2.59 -15.39 7.33
CA ARG A 79 -3.66 -14.52 6.80
C ARG A 79 -4.22 -13.56 7.84
N GLU A 80 -4.33 -14.00 9.09
CA GLU A 80 -4.76 -13.13 10.19
C GLU A 80 -3.72 -12.05 10.44
N GLN A 81 -2.43 -12.38 10.31
CA GLN A 81 -1.35 -11.43 10.53
C GLN A 81 -1.20 -10.43 9.38
N GLU A 82 -1.51 -10.81 8.13
CA GLU A 82 -1.62 -9.86 7.01
C GLU A 82 -2.71 -8.82 7.30
N CYS A 83 -3.85 -9.27 7.84
CA CYS A 83 -4.94 -8.39 8.29
C CYS A 83 -4.48 -7.49 9.44
N ASP A 84 -3.84 -8.05 10.47
CA ASP A 84 -3.29 -7.31 11.62
C ASP A 84 -2.28 -6.23 11.16
N LYS A 85 -1.39 -6.56 10.21
CA LYS A 85 -0.38 -5.64 9.67
C LYS A 85 -1.03 -4.46 8.93
N ARG A 86 -2.04 -4.71 8.08
CA ARG A 86 -2.79 -3.63 7.39
C ARG A 86 -3.58 -2.78 8.39
N ASN A 87 -4.23 -3.40 9.38
CA ASN A 87 -4.97 -2.70 10.43
C ASN A 87 -4.06 -1.85 11.33
N MET A 88 -2.84 -2.31 11.61
CA MET A 88 -1.83 -1.50 12.31
C MET A 88 -1.49 -0.24 11.49
N GLY A 89 -1.32 -0.37 10.18
CA GLY A 89 -1.14 0.78 9.28
C GLY A 89 -2.30 1.78 9.39
N ILE A 90 -3.54 1.30 9.33
CA ILE A 90 -4.73 2.15 9.48
C ILE A 90 -4.71 2.93 10.81
N ASP A 91 -4.41 2.25 11.91
CA ASP A 91 -4.39 2.88 13.23
C ASP A 91 -3.30 3.95 13.35
N LEU A 92 -2.10 3.68 12.83
CA LEU A 92 -0.99 4.63 12.83
C LEU A 92 -1.30 5.85 11.95
N MET A 93 -1.85 5.64 10.75
CA MET A 93 -2.23 6.74 9.88
C MET A 93 -3.39 7.56 10.46
N LYS A 94 -4.32 6.92 11.16
CA LYS A 94 -5.36 7.63 11.91
C LYS A 94 -4.76 8.53 12.99
N GLN A 95 -3.79 8.01 13.76
CA GLN A 95 -3.08 8.77 14.80
C GLN A 95 -2.29 9.95 14.22
N ASN A 96 -1.75 9.83 13.00
CA ASN A 96 -1.07 10.92 12.30
C ASN A 96 -2.02 12.01 11.74
N GLY A 97 -3.33 11.88 11.99
CA GLY A 97 -4.37 12.79 11.53
C GLY A 97 -4.90 12.50 10.12
N SER A 98 -4.56 11.35 9.52
CA SER A 98 -5.09 10.99 8.21
C SER A 98 -6.56 10.66 8.25
N SER A 99 -7.30 11.28 7.33
CA SER A 99 -8.71 11.01 7.11
C SER A 99 -8.93 9.75 6.27
N HIS A 100 -8.01 9.48 5.35
CA HIS A 100 -8.08 8.38 4.40
C HIS A 100 -6.70 7.75 4.27
N ILE A 101 -6.72 6.51 3.82
CA ILE A 101 -5.54 5.68 3.61
C ILE A 101 -5.70 4.87 2.32
N LEU A 102 -4.58 4.59 1.70
CA LEU A 102 -4.43 3.54 0.70
C LEU A 102 -3.44 2.51 1.28
N ASN A 103 -3.86 1.25 1.40
CA ASN A 103 -3.00 0.13 1.76
C ASN A 103 -2.68 -0.63 0.47
N ILE A 104 -1.40 -0.85 0.20
CA ILE A 104 -0.94 -1.53 -1.01
C ILE A 104 0.08 -2.60 -0.67
N ASP A 105 0.21 -3.59 -1.53
CA ASP A 105 1.40 -4.46 -1.57
C ASP A 105 2.50 -3.80 -2.42
N ALA A 106 3.75 -4.26 -2.28
CA ALA A 106 4.91 -3.63 -2.92
C ALA A 106 4.96 -3.81 -4.45
N ASP A 107 4.20 -4.77 -4.96
CA ASP A 107 4.09 -5.15 -6.37
C ASP A 107 2.90 -4.50 -7.11
N GLU A 108 2.19 -3.57 -6.47
CA GLU A 108 1.12 -2.81 -7.10
C GLU A 108 1.66 -1.62 -7.91
N PHE A 109 0.96 -1.17 -8.96
CA PHE A 109 1.38 0.00 -9.74
C PHE A 109 0.19 0.90 -10.05
N TYR A 110 0.45 2.21 -10.12
CA TYR A 110 -0.58 3.23 -10.31
C TYR A 110 -0.21 4.15 -11.47
N ASP A 111 -1.19 4.45 -12.31
CA ASP A 111 -1.09 5.52 -13.30
C ASP A 111 -1.46 6.86 -12.65
N ALA A 112 -0.58 7.86 -12.77
CA ALA A 112 -0.77 9.16 -12.14
C ALA A 112 -2.10 9.84 -12.51
N ASP A 113 -2.52 9.78 -13.77
CA ASP A 113 -3.72 10.45 -14.25
C ASP A 113 -4.99 9.75 -13.74
N GLN A 114 -5.01 8.42 -13.77
CA GLN A 114 -6.09 7.61 -13.20
C GLN A 114 -6.21 7.83 -11.69
N PHE A 115 -5.08 7.91 -10.97
CA PHE A 115 -5.08 8.17 -9.54
C PHE A 115 -5.64 9.56 -9.20
N ARG A 116 -5.21 10.61 -9.92
CA ARG A 116 -5.75 11.97 -9.77
C ARG A 116 -7.25 12.00 -10.03
N TYR A 117 -7.71 11.33 -11.08
CA TYR A 117 -9.13 11.25 -11.39
C TYR A 117 -9.92 10.51 -10.30
N ALA A 118 -9.41 9.38 -9.79
CA ALA A 118 -10.02 8.67 -8.68
C ALA A 118 -10.14 9.56 -7.43
N LYS A 119 -9.07 10.24 -7.04
CA LYS A 119 -9.05 11.18 -5.91
C LYS A 119 -10.04 12.33 -6.10
N TYR A 120 -10.14 12.89 -7.31
CA TYR A 120 -11.16 13.89 -7.67
C TYR A 120 -12.58 13.37 -7.45
N LYS A 121 -12.89 12.15 -7.91
CA LYS A 121 -14.23 11.55 -7.77
C LYS A 121 -14.57 11.29 -6.30
N ILE A 122 -13.61 10.80 -5.52
CA ILE A 122 -13.77 10.62 -4.07
C ILE A 122 -14.10 11.93 -3.39
N ASN A 123 -13.33 13.00 -3.67
CA ASN A 123 -13.55 14.31 -3.07
C ASN A 123 -14.90 14.92 -3.47
N LYS A 124 -15.29 14.81 -4.74
CA LYS A 124 -16.54 15.35 -5.26
C LYS A 124 -17.77 14.66 -4.67
N SER A 125 -17.73 13.32 -4.57
CA SER A 125 -18.87 12.52 -4.11
C SER A 125 -18.85 12.27 -2.60
N GLY A 126 -17.71 12.49 -1.94
CA GLY A 126 -17.51 12.20 -0.53
C GLY A 126 -17.52 10.70 -0.21
N TYR A 127 -17.00 9.84 -1.11
CA TYR A 127 -16.95 8.40 -0.87
C TYR A 127 -16.02 8.06 0.29
N ASN A 128 -16.47 7.17 1.20
CA ASN A 128 -15.66 6.75 2.35
C ASN A 128 -14.89 5.44 2.09
N ILE A 129 -15.29 4.67 1.08
CA ILE A 129 -14.66 3.41 0.66
C ILE A 129 -14.73 3.36 -0.86
N THR A 130 -13.66 2.94 -1.52
CA THR A 130 -13.64 2.69 -2.96
C THR A 130 -13.02 1.34 -3.28
N TYR A 131 -13.34 0.84 -4.47
CA TYR A 131 -12.74 -0.36 -5.04
C TYR A 131 -12.31 -0.04 -6.47
N TRP A 132 -11.15 -0.54 -6.87
CA TRP A 132 -10.55 -0.27 -8.17
C TRP A 132 -10.37 -1.57 -8.93
N SER A 133 -10.68 -1.53 -10.22
CA SER A 133 -10.33 -2.65 -11.09
C SER A 133 -8.91 -2.50 -11.58
N TYR A 134 -8.20 -3.62 -11.71
CA TYR A 134 -6.80 -3.66 -12.12
C TYR A 134 -6.58 -4.71 -13.20
N VAL A 135 -5.39 -4.66 -13.80
CA VAL A 135 -4.85 -5.71 -14.67
C VAL A 135 -3.62 -6.29 -13.98
N ASN A 136 -3.40 -7.59 -14.14
CA ASN A 136 -2.22 -8.26 -13.59
C ASN A 136 -1.24 -8.55 -14.73
N TYR A 137 -0.02 -8.05 -14.62
CA TYR A 137 1.05 -8.45 -15.51
C TYR A 137 1.64 -9.79 -15.08
N TYR A 138 2.12 -10.57 -16.05
CA TYR A 138 2.70 -11.89 -15.82
C TYR A 138 4.09 -11.94 -16.44
N ARG A 139 5.12 -12.01 -15.58
CA ARG A 139 6.57 -12.03 -15.91
C ARG A 139 7.13 -10.75 -16.51
N ASP A 140 6.36 -10.01 -17.31
CA ASP A 140 6.76 -8.77 -17.95
C ASP A 140 5.55 -7.83 -18.18
N PHE A 141 5.83 -6.60 -18.61
CA PHE A 141 4.80 -5.58 -18.90
C PHE A 141 4.12 -5.74 -20.28
N GLU A 142 4.45 -6.77 -21.05
CA GLU A 142 3.83 -7.05 -22.36
C GLU A 142 2.73 -8.11 -22.26
N HIS A 143 2.75 -8.93 -21.21
CA HIS A 143 1.78 -9.99 -20.97
C HIS A 143 0.97 -9.70 -19.72
N TYR A 144 -0.35 -9.52 -19.86
CA TYR A 144 -1.26 -9.41 -18.73
C TYR A 144 -2.32 -10.51 -18.73
N LEU A 145 -2.75 -10.89 -17.53
CA LEU A 145 -3.76 -11.90 -17.28
C LEU A 145 -5.15 -11.38 -17.63
N VAL A 146 -5.85 -12.11 -18.50
CA VAL A 146 -7.24 -11.84 -18.87
C VAL A 146 -8.14 -12.76 -18.06
N TYR A 147 -8.89 -12.18 -17.13
CA TYR A 147 -9.85 -12.90 -16.30
C TYR A 147 -11.24 -12.93 -16.95
N PRO A 148 -12.05 -14.00 -16.73
CA PRO A 148 -13.45 -14.04 -17.16
C PRO A 148 -14.37 -13.15 -16.32
N PHE A 149 -13.81 -12.39 -15.38
CA PHE A 149 -14.47 -11.42 -14.52
C PHE A 149 -13.58 -10.17 -14.39
N ARG A 150 -14.15 -9.07 -13.90
CA ARG A 150 -13.38 -7.86 -13.59
C ARG A 150 -12.84 -7.98 -12.16
N PRO A 151 -11.52 -8.10 -11.94
CA PRO A 151 -10.98 -8.18 -10.60
C PRO A 151 -11.06 -6.80 -9.94
N PHE A 152 -11.22 -6.78 -8.63
CA PHE A 152 -11.24 -5.55 -7.84
C PHE A 152 -10.35 -5.69 -6.61
N VAL A 153 -9.63 -4.63 -6.30
CA VAL A 153 -8.94 -4.42 -5.03
C VAL A 153 -9.55 -3.22 -4.32
N GLN A 154 -9.28 -3.10 -3.03
CA GLN A 154 -9.63 -1.91 -2.28
C GLN A 154 -8.79 -0.73 -2.76
N GLY A 155 -9.46 0.40 -3.00
CA GLY A 155 -8.79 1.67 -3.28
C GLY A 155 -8.67 2.51 -2.01
N ILE A 156 -8.59 3.83 -2.20
CA ILE A 156 -8.60 4.79 -1.09
C ILE A 156 -9.87 4.61 -0.24
N HIS A 157 -9.69 4.55 1.08
CA HIS A 157 -10.77 4.44 2.04
C HIS A 157 -10.51 5.25 3.32
N SER A 158 -11.56 5.51 4.08
CA SER A 158 -11.50 6.22 5.36
C SER A 158 -10.76 5.38 6.41
N THR A 159 -9.95 6.05 7.24
CA THR A 159 -9.25 5.44 8.39
C THR A 159 -10.21 5.06 9.53
N TYR A 160 -11.51 5.32 9.38
CA TYR A 160 -12.54 4.83 10.29
C TYR A 160 -12.78 3.32 10.17
N PHE A 161 -12.54 2.74 9.00
CA PHE A 161 -12.78 1.32 8.74
C PHE A 161 -11.54 0.47 9.02
N LYS A 162 -11.78 -0.79 9.33
CA LYS A 162 -10.76 -1.83 9.52
C LYS A 162 -11.10 -3.07 8.72
N TYR A 163 -10.08 -3.84 8.38
CA TYR A 163 -10.22 -5.19 7.82
C TYR A 163 -10.72 -6.16 8.89
N GLN A 164 -11.48 -7.17 8.47
CA GLN A 164 -12.00 -8.26 9.30
C GLN A 164 -11.51 -9.61 8.75
#